data_AF-A0A7W0FCQ3-F1
#
_entry.id   AF-A0A7W0FCQ3-F1
#
_cell.length_a   1.000
_cell.length_b   1.000
_cell.length_c   1.000
_cell.angle_alpha   90.00
_cell.angle_beta   90.00
_cell.angle_gamma   90.00
#
_symmetry.space_group_name_H-M   'P 1'
#
loop_
_entity.id
_entity.type
_entity.pdbx_description
1 polymer ?
#
loop_
_entity_poly.entity_id
_entity_poly.type
_entity_poly.pdbx_seq_one_letter_code
_entity_poly.pdbx_strand_id
1 'polypeptide(L)' 'MGIDLSKDMQFASTAGEEELKPLVYHKSSEVIAMLINNKNLTEDLATIITGRKNFDSRILESLLSPLTRIMHFGG' A
#
# COMPACT_ATOMS: atom_id res chain seq x y z
N MET A 1 2.44 23.83 6.35
CA MET A 1 2.48 23.13 5.05
C MET A 1 1.38 22.09 5.07
N GLY A 2 0.32 22.30 4.29
CA GLY A 2 -0.77 21.34 4.18
C GLY A 2 -0.27 20.10 3.47
N ILE A 3 -0.44 18.95 4.09
CA ILE A 3 -0.23 17.65 3.45
C ILE A 3 -1.39 17.52 2.47
N ASP A 4 -1.15 17.84 1.19
CA ASP A 4 -2.13 17.67 0.13
C ASP A 4 -2.28 16.17 -0.12
N LEU A 5 -3.09 15.52 0.71
CA LEU A 5 -3.38 14.08 0.65
C LEU A 5 -3.69 13.62 -0.78
N SER A 6 -4.35 14.48 -1.56
CA SER A 6 -4.65 14.25 -2.99
C SER A 6 -3.40 14.14 -3.87
N LYS A 7 -2.40 15.00 -3.64
CA LYS A 7 -1.09 14.90 -4.34
C LYS A 7 -0.37 13.64 -3.90
N ASP A 8 -0.31 13.36 -2.60
CA ASP A 8 0.35 12.16 -2.08
C ASP A 8 -0.29 10.87 -2.63
N MET A 9 -1.63 10.83 -2.75
CA MET A 9 -2.35 9.72 -3.39
C MET A 9 -2.05 9.60 -4.89
N GLN A 10 -2.00 10.71 -5.62
CA GLN A 10 -1.69 10.71 -7.05
C GLN A 10 -0.25 10.26 -7.32
N PHE A 11 0.68 10.69 -6.47
CA PHE A 11 2.05 10.19 -6.45
C PHE A 11 2.08 8.70 -6.10
N ALA A 12 1.40 8.29 -5.02
CA ALA A 12 1.33 6.88 -4.64
C ALA A 12 0.81 5.97 -5.76
N SER A 13 -0.02 6.47 -6.68
CA SER A 13 -0.55 5.71 -7.82
C SER A 13 0.34 5.71 -9.07
N THR A 14 1.13 6.79 -9.30
CA THR A 14 1.86 6.99 -10.56
C THR A 14 3.39 7.02 -10.41
N ALA A 15 3.89 7.20 -9.18
CA ALA A 15 5.31 7.32 -8.89
C ALA A 15 6.06 6.00 -9.08
N GLY A 16 7.35 6.12 -9.39
CA GLY A 16 8.27 4.99 -9.52
C GLY A 16 8.87 4.56 -8.17
N GLU A 17 9.55 3.41 -8.14
CA GLU A 17 10.06 2.79 -6.91
C GLU A 17 10.78 3.76 -5.96
N GLU A 18 11.71 4.58 -6.48
CA GLU A 18 12.51 5.49 -5.66
C GLU A 18 11.66 6.55 -4.95
N GLU A 19 10.62 7.02 -5.62
CA GLU A 19 9.66 8.02 -5.13
C GLU A 19 8.63 7.39 -4.18
N LEU A 20 8.42 6.07 -4.25
CA LEU A 20 7.54 5.32 -3.35
C LEU A 20 8.20 5.05 -1.98
N LYS A 21 9.54 5.05 -1.88
CA LYS A 21 10.29 4.87 -0.62
C LYS A 21 9.87 5.82 0.51
N PRO A 22 9.71 7.15 0.30
CA PRO A 22 9.20 8.01 1.37
C PRO A 22 7.71 7.77 1.65
N LEU A 23 6.94 7.36 0.64
CA LEU A 23 5.49 7.15 0.76
C LEU A 23 5.13 5.87 1.53
N VAL A 24 5.97 4.83 1.54
CA VAL A 24 5.76 3.67 2.44
C VAL A 24 5.80 4.06 3.91
N TYR A 25 6.42 5.21 4.23
CA TYR A 25 6.46 5.76 5.57
C TYR A 25 5.30 6.74 5.88
N HIS A 26 4.39 6.96 4.94
CA HIS A 26 3.27 7.89 5.11
C HIS A 26 2.33 7.45 6.26
N LYS A 27 1.74 8.42 6.97
CA LYS A 27 0.85 8.14 8.12
C LYS A 27 -0.60 7.88 7.69
N SER A 28 -1.00 8.42 6.55
CA SER A 28 -2.36 8.24 6.02
C SER A 28 -2.52 6.86 5.41
N SER A 29 -3.50 6.12 5.92
CA SER A 29 -3.94 4.82 5.42
C SER A 29 -4.38 4.87 3.95
N GLU A 30 -5.04 5.95 3.51
CA GLU A 30 -5.46 6.12 2.11
C GLU A 30 -4.28 6.16 1.13
N VAL A 31 -3.22 6.91 1.46
CA VAL A 31 -2.01 6.99 0.64
C VAL A 31 -1.35 5.63 0.55
N ILE A 32 -1.26 4.91 1.68
CA ILE A 32 -0.70 3.57 1.66
C ILE A 32 -1.57 2.64 0.82
N ALA A 33 -2.89 2.60 1.01
CA ALA A 33 -3.80 1.77 0.22
C ALA A 33 -3.62 2.01 -1.29
N MET A 34 -3.46 3.28 -1.70
CA MET A 34 -3.19 3.64 -3.08
C MET A 34 -1.82 3.15 -3.56
N LEU A 35 -0.80 3.27 -2.71
CA LEU A 35 0.55 2.78 -2.96
C LEU A 35 0.61 1.26 -3.12
N ILE A 36 -0.21 0.51 -2.38
CA ILE A 36 -0.30 -0.95 -2.52
C ILE A 36 -0.84 -1.35 -3.90
N ASN A 37 -1.73 -0.53 -4.45
CA ASN A 37 -2.33 -0.74 -5.76
C ASN A 37 -1.46 -0.20 -6.91
N ASN A 38 -0.27 0.35 -6.62
CA ASN A 38 0.63 0.84 -7.66
C ASN A 38 1.38 -0.33 -8.33
N LYS A 39 1.35 -0.36 -9.66
CA LYS A 39 2.04 -1.36 -10.49
C LYS A 39 3.58 -1.33 -10.38
N ASN A 40 4.15 -0.23 -9.92
CA ASN A 40 5.59 -0.05 -9.71
C ASN A 40 6.00 -0.38 -8.26
N LEU A 41 5.05 -0.81 -7.43
CA LEU A 41 5.37 -1.26 -6.08
C LEU A 41 6.15 -2.58 -6.15
N THR A 42 7.32 -2.58 -5.53
CA THR A 42 8.15 -3.78 -5.43
C THR A 42 7.90 -4.51 -4.11
N GLU A 43 8.26 -5.80 -4.09
CA GLU A 43 8.06 -6.68 -2.93
C GLU A 43 8.79 -6.16 -1.67
N ASP A 44 9.95 -5.54 -1.85
CA ASP A 44 10.71 -4.90 -0.76
C ASP A 44 9.89 -3.78 -0.10
N LEU A 45 9.31 -2.88 -0.92
CA LEU A 45 8.44 -1.81 -0.43
C LEU A 45 7.17 -2.37 0.23
N ALA A 46 6.55 -3.40 -0.36
CA ALA A 46 5.39 -4.07 0.23
C ALA A 46 5.72 -4.74 1.58
N THR A 47 6.93 -5.26 1.74
CA THR A 47 7.43 -5.83 3.00
C THR A 47 7.61 -4.76 4.06
N ILE A 48 8.18 -3.60 3.69
CA ILE A 48 8.34 -2.45 4.59
C ILE A 48 6.98 -1.95 5.08
N ILE A 49 5.99 -1.86 4.18
CA ILE A 49 4.60 -1.52 4.52
C ILE A 49 4.05 -2.55 5.50
N THR A 50 4.04 -3.84 5.13
CA THR A 50 3.46 -4.91 5.95
C THR A 50 4.13 -5.04 7.32
N GLY A 51 5.42 -4.69 7.42
CA GLY A 51 6.20 -4.71 8.66
C GLY A 51 5.91 -3.57 9.63
N ARG A 52 5.18 -2.51 9.25
CA ARG A 52 4.88 -1.44 10.22
C ARG A 52 3.80 -1.91 11.19
N LYS A 53 4.13 -1.82 12.49
CA LYS A 53 3.27 -2.22 13.61
C LYS A 53 1.98 -1.38 13.78
N ASN A 54 1.70 -0.45 12.87
CA ASN A 54 0.62 0.53 12.91
C ASN A 54 -0.17 0.54 11.59
N PHE A 55 -0.52 -0.64 11.09
CA PHE A 55 -1.40 -0.79 9.93
C PHE A 55 -2.83 -1.06 10.35
N ASP A 56 -3.75 -0.33 9.72
CA ASP A 56 -5.18 -0.59 9.81
C ASP A 56 -5.44 -1.96 9.17
N SER A 57 -6.17 -2.83 9.88
CA SER A 57 -6.39 -4.22 9.46
C SER A 57 -7.01 -4.33 8.07
N ARG A 58 -7.73 -3.30 7.62
CA ARG A 58 -8.30 -3.20 6.26
C ARG A 58 -7.26 -3.16 5.15
N ILE A 59 -6.12 -2.52 5.39
CA ILE A 59 -5.03 -2.45 4.42
C ILE A 59 -4.33 -3.80 4.29
N LEU A 60 -4.14 -4.47 5.43
CA LEU A 60 -3.61 -5.83 5.48
C LEU A 60 -4.55 -6.81 4.75
N GLU A 61 -5.86 -6.65 4.92
CA GLU A 61 -6.87 -7.42 4.19
C GLU A 61 -6.85 -7.14 2.68
N SER A 62 -6.50 -5.93 2.25
CA SER A 62 -6.33 -5.58 0.84
C SER A 62 -5.08 -6.22 0.22
N LEU A 63 -3.98 -6.31 0.99
CA LEU A 63 -2.76 -7.06 0.63
C LEU A 63 -3.00 -8.58 0.57
N LEU A 64 -3.80 -9.11 1.51
CA LEU A 64 -4.08 -10.54 1.63
C LEU A 64 -5.23 -11.00 0.73
N SER A 65 -6.11 -10.10 0.28
CA SER A 65 -7.25 -10.42 -0.60
C SER A 65 -6.91 -11.25 -1.84
N PRO A 66 -5.79 -11.02 -2.57
CA PRO A 66 -5.42 -11.92 -3.67
C PRO A 66 -5.04 -13.33 -3.21
N LEU A 67 -4.55 -13.52 -1.98
CA LEU A 67 -4.22 -14.84 -1.41
C LEU A 67 -5.46 -15.61 -0.92
N THR A 68 -6.48 -14.91 -0.39
CA THR A 68 -7.69 -15.56 0.13
C THR A 68 -8.60 -16.15 -0.96
N ARG A 69 -8.43 -15.72 -2.22
CA ARG A 69 -9.18 -16.30 -3.35
C ARG A 69 -8.85 -17.77 -3.62
N ILE A 70 -7.68 -18.24 -3.15
CA ILE A 70 -7.21 -19.61 -3.39
C ILE A 70 -7.87 -20.62 -2.43
N MET A 71 -8.49 -20.18 -1.32
CA MET A 71 -9.14 -21.08 -0.35
C MET A 71 -10.66 -21.24 -0.54
N HIS A 72 -11.28 -20.59 -1.52
CA HIS A 72 -12.73 -20.63 -1.75
C HIS A 72 -13.13 -21.45 -3.00
N PHE A 73 -12.42 -22.53 -3.30
CA PHE A 73 -12.79 -23.51 -4.34
C PHE A 73 -12.53 -24.94 -3.83
N GLY A 74 -13.20 -25.30 -2.75
CA GLY A 74 -13.13 -26.63 -2.15
C GLY A 74 -14.34 -26.87 -1.23
N GLY A 75 -15.53 -26.90 -1.83
CA GLY A 75 -16.79 -27.24 -1.16
C GLY A 75 -17.74 -27.85 -2.18
#